data_AF-A0A1Z5JEW4-F1
#
_entry.id   AF-A0A1Z5JEW4-F1
#
_cell.length_a   1.000
_cell.length_b   1.000
_cell.length_c   1.000
_cell.angle_alpha   90.00
_cell.angle_beta   90.00
_cell.angle_gamma   90.00
#
_symmetry.space_group_name_H-M   'P 1'
#
loop_
_entity.id
_entity.type
_entity.pdbx_description
1 polymer ?
#
loop_
_entity_poly.entity_id
_entity_poly.type
_entity_poly.pdbx_seq_one_letter_code
_entity_poly.pdbx_strand_id
1 'polypeptide(L)'
;MTSPSLPPPSTSFGKRHIFAILFVAIVYILGQHPRNNPLTTTRDPERSTDPLLIAAPNPLLCQDDGYQVAHCSCRDPAAAYMYKRQVWRAHHQRMKQVAAAAPSPLDVVFLGDSIFERLNGTRMNGHQPAYLANKRVFDQYFQTDRMKGLILGSSGDTTGHFLWHLQNGLLPEAMQPKAFVILLGTNNMGRDGCNKRTTLAGILQVIHVVHRQKPDAMILVHGLLPCNDQKPFRGPDYNELENRFTLGKQWENSLWINAELKKTCNLMKFCAYMDSGDIFITPDGRIQDDRMVDSMHPSLEGYKMWVPRIAGRLELLLKGKSGIRVR
;
A
#
# COMPACT_ATOMS: atom_id res chain seq x y z
N MET A 1 52.10 21.56 -74.36
CA MET A 1 52.29 20.54 -73.30
C MET A 1 52.18 21.24 -71.96
N THR A 2 51.04 21.11 -71.29
CA THR A 2 50.84 21.53 -69.89
C THR A 2 49.74 20.65 -69.31
N SER A 3 50.10 19.86 -68.29
CA SER A 3 49.27 18.86 -67.62
C SER A 3 48.06 19.47 -66.90
N PRO A 4 46.92 18.74 -66.81
CA PRO A 4 45.76 19.17 -66.03
C PRO A 4 46.00 19.06 -64.51
N SER A 5 45.45 20.04 -63.79
CA SER A 5 45.52 20.25 -62.34
C SER A 5 44.81 19.17 -61.51
N LEU A 6 45.41 18.79 -60.37
CA LEU A 6 44.82 17.94 -59.33
C LEU A 6 43.62 18.61 -58.63
N PRO A 7 42.60 17.85 -58.20
CA PRO A 7 41.49 18.37 -57.40
C PRO A 7 41.90 18.57 -55.92
N PRO A 8 41.23 19.48 -55.18
CA PRO A 8 41.52 19.72 -53.76
C PRO A 8 41.05 18.56 -52.85
N PRO A 9 41.65 18.42 -51.65
CA PRO A 9 41.34 17.33 -50.73
C PRO A 9 39.94 17.43 -50.13
N SER A 10 39.27 16.27 -50.07
CA SER A 10 37.99 16.02 -49.41
C SER A 10 38.07 16.26 -47.89
N THR A 11 37.37 17.27 -47.39
CA THR A 11 37.10 17.46 -45.96
C THR A 11 35.80 16.78 -45.56
N SER A 12 35.77 15.45 -45.46
CA SER A 12 34.64 14.73 -44.85
C SER A 12 35.00 13.95 -43.58
N PHE A 13 36.27 13.97 -43.16
CA PHE A 13 36.71 13.42 -41.88
C PHE A 13 36.57 14.47 -40.77
N GLY A 14 35.37 14.63 -40.23
CA GLY A 14 35.18 15.54 -39.09
C GLY A 14 33.78 15.64 -38.48
N LYS A 15 32.72 15.18 -39.18
CA LYS A 15 31.36 15.31 -38.64
C LYS A 15 30.79 14.04 -38.01
N ARG A 16 31.28 12.83 -38.37
CA ARG A 16 30.70 11.57 -37.85
C ARG A 16 31.22 11.15 -36.47
N HIS A 17 32.40 11.58 -36.05
CA HIS A 17 32.93 11.26 -34.71
C HIS A 17 32.57 12.31 -33.65
N ILE A 18 32.36 13.57 -34.04
CA ILE A 18 31.82 14.59 -33.14
C ILE A 18 30.37 14.24 -32.77
N PHE A 19 29.53 13.80 -33.71
CA PHE A 19 28.15 13.40 -33.40
C PHE A 19 28.06 12.15 -32.51
N ALA A 20 28.92 11.15 -32.68
CA ALA A 20 28.91 9.96 -31.82
C ALA A 20 29.38 10.27 -30.39
N ILE A 21 30.41 11.12 -30.22
CA ILE A 21 30.90 11.54 -28.90
C ILE A 21 29.92 12.51 -28.22
N LEU A 22 29.29 13.42 -28.97
CA LEU A 22 28.26 14.31 -28.42
C LEU A 22 26.99 13.52 -28.03
N PHE A 23 26.60 12.50 -28.80
CA PHE A 23 25.43 11.67 -28.48
C PHE A 23 25.68 10.75 -27.28
N VAL A 24 26.87 10.17 -27.16
CA VAL A 24 27.25 9.39 -25.96
C VAL A 24 27.43 10.29 -24.74
N ALA A 25 28.00 11.50 -24.87
CA ALA A 25 28.09 12.46 -23.77
C ALA A 25 26.72 13.02 -23.38
N ILE A 26 25.80 13.26 -24.33
CA ILE A 26 24.43 13.71 -24.04
C ILE A 26 23.62 12.57 -23.40
N VAL A 27 23.74 11.32 -23.83
CA VAL A 27 23.09 10.17 -23.19
C VAL A 27 23.71 9.88 -21.80
N TYR A 28 25.01 10.10 -21.61
CA TYR A 28 25.69 9.94 -20.32
C TYR A 28 25.38 11.09 -19.34
N ILE A 29 25.27 12.34 -19.82
CA ILE A 29 24.92 13.53 -19.02
C ILE A 29 23.40 13.56 -18.72
N LEU A 30 22.55 13.11 -19.64
CA LEU A 30 21.10 12.94 -19.40
C LEU A 30 20.76 11.69 -18.57
N GLY A 31 21.65 10.69 -18.55
CA GLY A 31 21.51 9.49 -17.71
C GLY A 31 21.95 9.68 -16.25
N GLN A 32 22.67 10.76 -15.93
CA GLN A 32 23.25 11.03 -14.60
C GLN A 32 22.55 12.16 -13.81
N HIS A 33 21.46 12.74 -14.35
CA HIS A 33 20.68 13.74 -13.62
C HIS A 33 19.27 13.22 -13.31
N PRO A 34 18.99 12.84 -12.05
CA PRO A 34 17.63 12.58 -11.57
C PRO A 34 16.89 13.92 -11.38
N ARG A 35 16.63 14.63 -12.48
CA ARG A 35 15.94 15.94 -12.45
C ARG A 35 14.51 15.92 -12.97
N ASN A 36 13.91 14.74 -13.07
CA ASN A 36 12.45 14.59 -13.23
C ASN A 36 11.91 13.41 -12.43
N ASN A 37 12.51 13.13 -11.26
CA ASN A 37 11.75 12.45 -10.22
C ASN A 37 11.03 13.54 -9.44
N PRO A 38 9.68 13.65 -9.47
CA PRO A 38 8.96 14.62 -8.64
C PRO A 38 9.17 14.40 -7.13
N LEU A 39 9.95 13.38 -6.75
CA LEU A 39 10.27 12.97 -5.40
C LEU A 39 11.68 13.38 -4.92
N THR A 40 12.51 14.07 -5.72
CA THR A 40 13.82 14.59 -5.23
C THR A 40 13.65 15.93 -4.50
N THR A 41 13.77 15.91 -3.18
CA THR A 41 13.56 17.05 -2.27
C THR A 41 14.76 18.00 -2.22
N THR A 42 14.55 19.27 -2.59
CA THR A 42 15.45 20.39 -2.22
C THR A 42 14.77 21.42 -1.32
N ARG A 43 13.60 21.11 -0.76
CA ARG A 43 12.88 21.97 0.19
C ARG A 43 12.45 21.19 1.40
N ASP A 44 12.56 21.85 2.55
CA ASP A 44 12.21 21.38 3.88
C ASP A 44 10.81 20.72 3.89
N PRO A 45 10.72 19.38 4.04
CA PRO A 45 9.46 18.64 4.01
C PRO A 45 8.49 19.02 5.12
N GLU A 46 8.93 19.70 6.17
CA GLU A 46 8.08 20.09 7.30
C GLU A 46 7.15 21.27 7.00
N ARG A 47 7.39 22.02 5.91
CA ARG A 47 6.58 23.18 5.49
C ARG A 47 5.75 22.98 4.22
N SER A 48 5.79 21.80 3.60
CA SER A 48 5.09 21.57 2.33
C SER A 48 3.61 21.27 2.50
N THR A 49 2.75 21.92 1.71
CA THR A 49 1.32 21.63 1.60
C THR A 49 0.98 20.66 0.45
N ASP A 50 1.97 20.20 -0.29
CA ASP A 50 1.80 19.25 -1.40
C ASP A 50 1.89 17.80 -0.89
N PRO A 51 0.81 16.99 -1.03
CA PRO A 51 0.78 15.60 -0.57
C PRO A 51 1.89 14.72 -1.14
N LEU A 52 2.33 14.99 -2.36
CA LEU A 52 3.42 14.25 -3.01
C LEU A 52 4.79 14.64 -2.44
N LEU A 53 4.96 15.89 -1.98
CA LEU A 53 6.18 16.36 -1.32
C LEU A 53 6.25 15.93 0.16
N ILE A 54 5.11 15.79 0.85
CA ILE A 54 5.03 15.16 2.18
C ILE A 54 5.45 13.67 2.09
N ALA A 55 5.11 13.02 0.98
CA ALA A 55 5.43 11.64 0.65
C ALA A 55 6.80 11.46 -0.02
N ALA A 56 7.54 12.54 -0.30
CA ALA A 56 8.84 12.41 -0.91
C ALA A 56 9.76 11.62 0.04
N PRO A 57 10.47 10.60 -0.48
CA PRO A 57 11.33 9.76 0.32
C PRO A 57 12.35 10.66 1.00
N ASN A 58 12.25 10.75 2.33
CA ASN A 58 13.34 11.23 3.14
C ASN A 58 14.56 10.36 2.77
N PRO A 59 15.76 10.92 2.51
CA PRO A 59 16.97 10.12 2.32
C PRO A 59 17.20 9.10 3.45
N LEU A 60 16.56 9.31 4.60
CA LEU A 60 16.34 8.30 5.64
C LEU A 60 15.06 7.51 5.34
N LEU A 61 15.17 6.39 4.62
CA LEU A 61 14.06 5.44 4.37
C LEU A 61 13.67 4.61 5.61
N CYS A 62 14.35 4.85 6.73
CA CYS A 62 14.50 3.97 7.87
C CYS A 62 14.08 4.70 9.15
N GLN A 63 13.82 3.95 10.23
CA GLN A 63 13.47 4.50 11.54
C GLN A 63 14.38 5.69 11.94
N ASP A 64 13.73 6.78 12.33
CA ASP A 64 14.35 8.06 12.64
C ASP A 64 14.37 8.18 14.18
N ASP A 65 15.28 7.44 14.80
CA ASP A 65 15.35 7.28 16.26
C ASP A 65 16.17 8.41 16.91
N GLY A 66 16.46 9.47 16.17
CA GLY A 66 17.25 10.60 16.64
C GLY A 66 18.71 10.29 16.97
N TYR A 67 19.18 9.03 16.91
CA TYR A 67 20.55 8.71 17.29
C TYR A 67 21.36 7.80 16.36
N GLN A 68 20.85 6.76 15.70
CA GLN A 68 21.60 6.03 14.65
C GLN A 68 20.67 5.23 13.72
N VAL A 69 20.94 5.27 12.41
CA VAL A 69 20.28 4.42 11.40
C VAL A 69 20.78 2.99 11.56
N ALA A 70 20.05 2.14 12.29
CA ALA A 70 20.31 0.70 12.29
C ALA A 70 19.87 0.07 10.96
N HIS A 71 20.61 -0.95 10.50
CA HIS A 71 20.43 -1.69 9.25
C HIS A 71 19.02 -1.65 8.63
N CYS A 72 18.90 -0.91 7.53
CA CYS A 72 17.64 -0.63 6.87
C CYS A 72 17.34 -1.64 5.76
N SER A 73 16.20 -2.33 5.87
CA SER A 73 15.70 -3.24 4.83
C SER A 73 14.65 -2.59 3.92
N CYS A 74 14.29 -1.33 4.18
CA CYS A 74 13.22 -0.65 3.47
C CYS A 74 13.61 -0.27 2.06
N ARG A 75 12.81 -0.76 1.12
CA ARG A 75 12.95 -0.47 -0.30
C ARG A 75 12.26 0.84 -0.63
N ASP A 76 12.55 1.34 -1.83
CA ASP A 76 11.82 2.43 -2.44
C ASP A 76 10.29 2.20 -2.33
N PRO A 77 9.53 3.10 -1.68
CA PRO A 77 8.09 2.94 -1.51
C PRO A 77 7.31 2.92 -2.83
N ALA A 78 7.91 3.40 -3.93
CA ALA A 78 7.32 3.34 -5.26
C ALA A 78 7.58 2.00 -5.98
N ALA A 79 8.53 1.20 -5.50
CA ALA A 79 8.95 -0.02 -6.16
C ALA A 79 8.05 -1.21 -5.80
N ALA A 80 7.59 -1.93 -6.83
CA ALA A 80 6.95 -3.22 -6.67
C ALA A 80 8.01 -4.33 -6.53
N TYR A 81 7.83 -5.23 -5.57
CA TYR A 81 8.71 -6.39 -5.39
C TYR A 81 7.97 -7.60 -4.87
N MET A 82 8.44 -8.79 -5.22
CA MET A 82 7.82 -10.06 -4.82
C MET A 82 8.60 -10.76 -3.70
N TYR A 83 7.89 -11.54 -2.87
CA TYR A 83 8.55 -12.58 -2.08
C TYR A 83 8.98 -13.74 -2.99
N LYS A 84 10.20 -14.25 -2.79
CA LYS A 84 10.69 -15.45 -3.49
C LYS A 84 9.98 -16.75 -3.06
N ARG A 85 9.22 -16.72 -1.96
CA ARG A 85 8.53 -17.89 -1.38
C ARG A 85 7.46 -18.42 -2.34
N GLN A 86 7.53 -19.72 -2.65
CA GLN A 86 6.57 -20.37 -3.57
C GLN A 86 5.12 -20.24 -3.09
N VAL A 87 4.86 -20.39 -1.79
CA VAL A 87 3.50 -20.28 -1.22
C VAL A 87 2.86 -18.90 -1.49
N TRP A 88 3.64 -17.83 -1.45
CA TRP A 88 3.16 -16.48 -1.71
C TRP A 88 2.80 -16.29 -3.19
N ARG A 89 3.63 -16.83 -4.10
CA ARG A 89 3.32 -16.84 -5.54
C ARG A 89 2.09 -17.68 -5.86
N ALA A 90 1.92 -18.82 -5.21
CA ALA A 90 0.73 -19.66 -5.37
C ALA A 90 -0.53 -18.92 -4.89
N HIS A 91 -0.44 -18.20 -3.77
CA HIS A 91 -1.53 -17.34 -3.30
C HIS A 91 -1.89 -16.24 -4.28
N HIS A 92 -0.90 -15.57 -4.88
CA HIS A 92 -1.16 -14.60 -5.93
C HIS A 92 -1.99 -15.20 -7.06
N GLN A 93 -1.63 -16.40 -7.53
CA GLN A 93 -2.41 -17.08 -8.58
C GLN A 93 -3.83 -17.41 -8.11
N ARG A 94 -4.01 -17.86 -6.87
CA ARG A 94 -5.33 -18.08 -6.27
C ARG A 94 -6.15 -16.79 -6.22
N MET A 95 -5.56 -15.67 -5.79
CA MET A 95 -6.24 -14.38 -5.77
C MET A 95 -6.66 -13.93 -7.17
N LYS A 96 -5.82 -14.14 -8.19
CA LYS A 96 -6.18 -13.87 -9.60
C LYS A 96 -7.35 -14.73 -10.07
N GLN A 97 -7.35 -16.02 -9.75
CA GLN A 97 -8.45 -16.93 -10.10
C GLN A 97 -9.75 -16.50 -9.43
N VAL A 98 -9.70 -16.16 -8.13
CA VAL A 98 -10.85 -15.64 -7.39
C VAL A 98 -11.34 -14.32 -7.99
N ALA A 99 -10.44 -13.41 -8.35
CA ALA A 99 -10.80 -12.14 -8.96
C ALA A 99 -11.45 -12.33 -10.35
N ALA A 100 -10.92 -13.24 -11.17
CA ALA A 100 -11.47 -13.55 -12.49
C ALA A 100 -12.83 -14.25 -12.42
N ALA A 101 -13.07 -15.05 -11.38
CA ALA A 101 -14.32 -15.79 -11.16
C ALA A 101 -15.34 -15.00 -10.31
N ALA A 102 -15.02 -13.79 -9.86
CA ALA A 102 -15.89 -13.03 -8.98
C ALA A 102 -17.19 -12.65 -9.71
N PRO A 103 -18.35 -12.70 -9.00
CA PRO A 103 -19.62 -12.30 -9.59
C PRO A 103 -19.59 -10.83 -9.99
N SER A 104 -20.23 -10.50 -11.11
CA SER A 104 -20.38 -9.14 -11.61
C SER A 104 -21.84 -8.72 -11.56
N PRO A 105 -22.18 -7.49 -11.13
CA PRO A 105 -21.26 -6.45 -10.64
C PRO A 105 -20.83 -6.67 -9.18
N LEU A 106 -19.61 -6.27 -8.84
CA LEU A 106 -19.18 -6.08 -7.45
C LEU A 106 -19.46 -4.64 -7.01
N ASP A 107 -19.87 -4.46 -5.76
CA ASP A 107 -19.94 -3.12 -5.15
C ASP A 107 -18.58 -2.70 -4.59
N VAL A 108 -17.84 -3.65 -3.98
CA VAL A 108 -16.60 -3.32 -3.27
C VAL A 108 -15.55 -4.41 -3.36
N VAL A 109 -14.27 -4.02 -3.44
CA VAL A 109 -13.13 -4.94 -3.30
C VAL A 109 -12.20 -4.48 -2.18
N PHE A 110 -11.89 -5.36 -1.25
CA PHE A 110 -10.98 -5.14 -0.14
C PHE A 110 -9.57 -5.55 -0.54
N LEU A 111 -8.62 -4.64 -0.39
CA LEU A 111 -7.21 -4.81 -0.74
C LEU A 111 -6.38 -4.63 0.53
N GLY A 112 -5.61 -5.65 0.91
CA GLY A 112 -4.85 -5.56 2.15
C GLY A 112 -3.92 -6.72 2.46
N ASP A 113 -3.48 -6.76 3.70
CA ASP A 113 -2.53 -7.75 4.19
C ASP A 113 -3.20 -8.92 4.93
N SER A 114 -2.52 -9.48 5.94
CA SER A 114 -3.03 -10.55 6.80
C SER A 114 -4.31 -10.19 7.54
N ILE A 115 -4.59 -8.92 7.82
CA ILE A 115 -5.83 -8.51 8.49
C ILE A 115 -7.02 -8.86 7.59
N PHE A 116 -7.02 -8.42 6.34
CA PHE A 116 -8.09 -8.79 5.41
C PHE A 116 -8.02 -10.26 4.98
N GLU A 117 -6.84 -10.85 4.86
CA GLU A 117 -6.77 -12.29 4.54
C GLU A 117 -7.40 -13.17 5.63
N ARG A 118 -7.14 -12.87 6.91
CA ARG A 118 -7.76 -13.58 8.04
C ARG A 118 -9.28 -13.33 8.09
N LEU A 119 -9.75 -12.13 7.70
CA LEU A 119 -11.19 -11.87 7.52
C LEU A 119 -11.80 -12.75 6.42
N ASN A 120 -11.05 -13.01 5.34
CA ASN A 120 -11.49 -13.89 4.24
C ASN A 120 -11.52 -15.38 4.62
N GLY A 121 -11.14 -15.75 5.84
CA GLY A 121 -11.07 -17.15 6.27
C GLY A 121 -9.86 -17.90 5.70
N THR A 122 -8.83 -17.17 5.25
CA THR A 122 -7.64 -17.74 4.61
C THR A 122 -6.35 -17.28 5.30
N ARG A 123 -5.25 -17.98 5.06
CA ARG A 123 -3.90 -17.55 5.41
C ARG A 123 -2.88 -18.15 4.46
N MET A 124 -1.97 -17.32 3.98
CA MET A 124 -0.94 -17.68 3.01
C MET A 124 -1.55 -18.22 1.72
N ASN A 125 -1.91 -19.51 1.60
CA ASN A 125 -2.49 -20.06 0.36
C ASN A 125 -3.53 -21.15 0.66
N GLY A 126 -4.56 -20.81 1.43
CA GLY A 126 -5.60 -21.79 1.72
C GLY A 126 -6.58 -21.37 2.79
N HIS A 127 -7.69 -22.11 2.85
CA HIS A 127 -8.68 -21.98 3.91
C HIS A 127 -8.07 -22.37 5.26
N GLN A 128 -8.41 -21.60 6.27
CA GLN A 128 -8.02 -21.85 7.65
C GLN A 128 -9.29 -22.13 8.45
N PRO A 129 -9.47 -23.36 8.97
CA PRO A 129 -10.65 -23.71 9.76
C PRO A 129 -10.90 -22.72 10.91
N ALA A 130 -9.84 -22.26 11.57
CA ALA A 130 -9.89 -21.28 12.65
C ALA A 130 -10.46 -19.91 12.24
N TYR A 131 -10.46 -19.57 10.95
CA TYR A 131 -10.91 -18.27 10.43
C TYR A 131 -12.22 -18.33 9.65
N LEU A 132 -12.87 -19.51 9.56
CA LEU A 132 -14.17 -19.64 8.88
C LEU A 132 -15.24 -18.74 9.49
N ALA A 133 -15.21 -18.56 10.82
CA ALA A 133 -16.13 -17.65 11.51
C ALA A 133 -15.90 -16.18 11.08
N ASN A 134 -14.65 -15.78 10.81
CA ASN A 134 -14.36 -14.42 10.31
C ASN A 134 -14.99 -14.20 8.94
N LYS A 135 -14.88 -15.19 8.04
CA LYS A 135 -15.50 -15.13 6.71
C LYS A 135 -17.02 -14.98 6.79
N ARG A 136 -17.68 -15.63 7.76
CA ARG A 136 -19.12 -15.44 8.00
C ARG A 136 -19.46 -14.02 8.42
N VAL A 137 -18.62 -13.35 9.20
CA VAL A 137 -18.80 -11.92 9.53
C VAL A 137 -18.73 -11.08 8.26
N PHE A 138 -17.77 -11.32 7.37
CA PHE A 138 -17.73 -10.63 6.07
C PHE A 138 -19.00 -10.89 5.24
N ASP A 139 -19.42 -12.14 5.15
CA ASP A 139 -20.56 -12.56 4.32
C ASP A 139 -21.88 -11.92 4.76
N GLN A 140 -22.06 -11.69 6.07
CA GLN A 140 -23.23 -11.00 6.62
C GLN A 140 -23.45 -9.60 6.06
N TYR A 141 -22.38 -8.89 5.67
CA TYR A 141 -22.44 -7.52 5.16
C TYR A 141 -22.18 -7.42 3.67
N PHE A 142 -21.34 -8.30 3.12
CA PHE A 142 -20.78 -8.17 1.77
C PHE A 142 -21.17 -9.32 0.82
N GLN A 143 -22.03 -10.24 1.22
CA GLN A 143 -22.64 -11.22 0.30
C GLN A 143 -24.17 -11.08 0.25
N THR A 144 -24.67 -9.85 0.42
CA THR A 144 -26.11 -9.55 0.48
C THR A 144 -26.61 -8.98 -0.83
N ASP A 145 -27.93 -8.83 -1.01
CA ASP A 145 -28.49 -8.16 -2.20
C ASP A 145 -28.18 -6.65 -2.22
N ARG A 146 -27.81 -6.08 -1.08
CA ARG A 146 -27.47 -4.66 -0.94
C ARG A 146 -26.00 -4.36 -1.23
N MET A 147 -25.11 -5.32 -0.99
CA MET A 147 -23.68 -5.15 -1.15
C MET A 147 -23.00 -6.48 -1.45
N LYS A 148 -22.37 -6.56 -2.63
CA LYS A 148 -21.50 -7.67 -3.05
C LYS A 148 -20.04 -7.23 -2.99
N GLY A 149 -19.27 -7.90 -2.14
CA GLY A 149 -17.87 -7.59 -1.89
C GLY A 149 -16.93 -8.75 -2.17
N LEU A 150 -15.66 -8.44 -2.40
CA LEU A 150 -14.59 -9.43 -2.53
C LEU A 150 -13.39 -9.02 -1.67
N ILE A 151 -12.70 -9.98 -1.06
CA ILE A 151 -11.42 -9.74 -0.38
C ILE A 151 -10.25 -10.30 -1.20
N LEU A 152 -9.26 -9.45 -1.45
CA LEU A 152 -7.96 -9.78 -2.02
C LEU A 152 -6.87 -9.36 -1.01
N GLY A 153 -6.66 -10.19 0.00
CA GLY A 153 -5.68 -9.97 1.07
C GLY A 153 -4.53 -10.95 1.03
N SER A 154 -3.31 -10.53 1.36
CA SER A 154 -2.13 -11.41 1.43
C SER A 154 -1.29 -11.22 2.69
N SER A 155 -1.10 -12.30 3.45
CA SER A 155 -0.42 -12.25 4.74
C SER A 155 1.03 -11.81 4.65
N GLY A 156 1.37 -10.80 5.46
CA GLY A 156 2.74 -10.27 5.56
C GLY A 156 3.15 -9.37 4.41
N ASP A 157 2.21 -9.00 3.53
CA ASP A 157 2.45 -8.01 2.49
C ASP A 157 2.70 -6.63 3.09
N THR A 158 3.76 -6.02 2.57
CA THR A 158 3.97 -4.58 2.65
C THR A 158 3.35 -3.92 1.43
N THR A 159 3.34 -2.58 1.40
CA THR A 159 2.86 -1.82 0.23
C THR A 159 3.54 -2.24 -1.07
N GLY A 160 4.86 -2.47 -1.09
CA GLY A 160 5.60 -2.87 -2.29
C GLY A 160 5.28 -4.29 -2.78
N HIS A 161 4.95 -5.20 -1.86
CA HIS A 161 4.42 -6.53 -2.21
C HIS A 161 3.05 -6.43 -2.87
N PHE A 162 2.17 -5.61 -2.29
CA PHE A 162 0.83 -5.45 -2.83
C PHE A 162 0.84 -4.71 -4.18
N LEU A 163 1.73 -3.73 -4.36
CA LEU A 163 2.00 -3.10 -5.67
C LEU A 163 2.40 -4.13 -6.71
N TRP A 164 3.22 -5.12 -6.34
CA TRP A 164 3.57 -6.21 -7.25
C TRP A 164 2.33 -7.01 -7.65
N HIS A 165 1.44 -7.36 -6.72
CA HIS A 165 0.20 -8.05 -7.10
C HIS A 165 -0.63 -7.25 -8.10
N LEU A 166 -0.82 -5.94 -7.85
CA LEU A 166 -1.57 -5.04 -8.74
C LEU A 166 -0.96 -4.95 -10.14
N GLN A 167 0.37 -4.85 -10.23
CA GLN A 167 1.09 -4.79 -11.51
C GLN A 167 1.11 -6.14 -12.25
N ASN A 168 0.85 -7.25 -11.55
CA ASN A 168 0.85 -8.60 -12.12
C ASN A 168 -0.57 -9.16 -12.35
N GLY A 169 -1.55 -8.27 -12.50
CA GLY A 169 -2.89 -8.60 -12.94
C GLY A 169 -3.80 -9.15 -11.84
N LEU A 170 -3.60 -8.70 -10.59
CA LEU A 170 -4.54 -8.99 -9.50
C LEU A 170 -5.95 -8.44 -9.78
N LEU A 171 -6.06 -7.32 -10.49
CA LEU A 171 -7.33 -6.71 -10.87
C LEU A 171 -7.57 -6.87 -12.38
N PRO A 172 -8.35 -7.86 -12.82
CA PRO A 172 -8.71 -8.02 -14.23
C PRO A 172 -9.45 -6.79 -14.77
N GLU A 173 -9.32 -6.50 -16.06
CA GLU A 173 -9.99 -5.35 -16.69
C GLU A 173 -11.51 -5.37 -16.49
N ALA A 174 -12.14 -6.55 -16.61
CA ALA A 174 -13.59 -6.74 -16.45
C ALA A 174 -14.10 -6.49 -15.02
N MET A 175 -13.22 -6.53 -14.00
CA MET A 175 -13.60 -6.25 -12.62
C MET A 175 -13.74 -4.74 -12.40
N GLN A 176 -14.98 -4.23 -12.34
CA GLN A 176 -15.27 -2.80 -12.20
C GLN A 176 -16.13 -2.53 -10.96
N PRO A 177 -15.55 -2.62 -9.74
CA PRO A 177 -16.30 -2.37 -8.52
C PRO A 177 -16.58 -0.88 -8.34
N LYS A 178 -17.64 -0.54 -7.62
CA LYS A 178 -17.96 0.86 -7.30
C LYS A 178 -16.96 1.48 -6.32
N ALA A 179 -16.36 0.66 -5.45
CA ALA A 179 -15.36 1.09 -4.49
C ALA A 179 -14.27 0.04 -4.22
N PHE A 180 -13.15 0.52 -3.68
CA PHE A 180 -12.11 -0.28 -3.04
C PHE A 180 -12.00 0.09 -1.56
N VAL A 181 -11.66 -0.86 -0.71
CA VAL A 181 -11.22 -0.62 0.67
C VAL A 181 -9.75 -0.97 0.76
N ILE A 182 -8.91 -0.07 1.25
CA ILE A 182 -7.46 -0.29 1.38
C ILE A 182 -7.04 -0.22 2.84
N LEU A 183 -6.39 -1.28 3.33
CA LEU A 183 -5.69 -1.32 4.62
C LEU A 183 -4.34 -2.05 4.44
N LEU A 184 -3.26 -1.28 4.41
CA LEU A 184 -1.88 -1.75 4.23
C LEU A 184 -0.94 -0.82 5.00
N GLY A 185 0.21 -1.34 5.42
CA GLY A 185 1.31 -0.53 5.98
C GLY A 185 1.85 -1.02 7.32
N THR A 186 1.08 -1.82 8.07
CA THR A 186 1.55 -2.33 9.37
C THR A 186 2.81 -3.19 9.22
N ASN A 187 2.90 -4.00 8.15
CA ASN A 187 4.07 -4.81 7.87
C ASN A 187 5.28 -4.00 7.39
N ASN A 188 5.08 -2.82 6.76
CA ASN A 188 6.21 -1.96 6.39
C ASN A 188 6.99 -1.55 7.65
N MET A 189 6.27 -1.14 8.70
CA MET A 189 6.88 -0.76 9.97
C MET A 189 7.35 -1.98 10.76
N GLY A 190 6.45 -2.92 11.05
CA GLY A 190 6.73 -4.03 11.97
C GLY A 190 7.66 -5.11 11.41
N ARG A 191 7.68 -5.31 10.09
CA ARG A 191 8.49 -6.36 9.45
C ARG A 191 9.74 -5.82 8.77
N ASP A 192 9.58 -4.78 7.95
CA ASP A 192 10.68 -4.24 7.16
C ASP A 192 11.44 -3.12 7.90
N GLY A 193 10.91 -2.63 9.03
CA GLY A 193 11.53 -1.58 9.85
C GLY A 193 11.40 -0.17 9.26
N CYS A 194 10.41 0.06 8.39
CA CYS A 194 10.27 1.33 7.69
C CYS A 194 9.78 2.42 8.62
N ASN A 195 10.26 3.64 8.42
CA ASN A 195 9.68 4.77 9.12
C ASN A 195 8.27 5.10 8.59
N LYS A 196 7.59 5.95 9.35
CA LYS A 196 6.23 6.40 9.05
C LYS A 196 6.07 7.13 7.72
N ARG A 197 7.07 7.91 7.27
CA ARG A 197 7.02 8.67 6.01
C ARG A 197 7.14 7.74 4.81
N THR A 198 8.09 6.80 4.82
CA THR A 198 8.24 5.75 3.80
C THR A 198 6.99 4.89 3.72
N THR A 199 6.43 4.52 4.87
CA THR A 199 5.19 3.73 4.94
C THR A 199 4.01 4.48 4.33
N LEU A 200 3.81 5.75 4.70
CA LEU A 200 2.78 6.62 4.10
C LEU A 200 2.95 6.72 2.58
N ALA A 201 4.16 6.98 2.09
CA ALA A 201 4.45 7.07 0.66
C ALA A 201 4.07 5.77 -0.08
N GLY A 202 4.38 4.61 0.50
CA GLY A 202 3.99 3.32 -0.06
C GLY A 202 2.48 3.12 -0.13
N ILE A 203 1.75 3.54 0.90
CA ILE A 203 0.27 3.45 0.93
C ILE A 203 -0.32 4.35 -0.16
N LEU A 204 0.17 5.59 -0.27
CA LEU A 204 -0.26 6.54 -1.30
C LEU A 204 0.03 6.03 -2.71
N GLN A 205 1.16 5.34 -2.91
CA GLN A 205 1.46 4.72 -4.19
C GLN A 205 0.47 3.61 -4.54
N VAL A 206 0.07 2.77 -3.57
CA VAL A 206 -0.98 1.75 -3.79
C VAL A 206 -2.29 2.43 -4.18
N ILE A 207 -2.71 3.47 -3.46
CA ILE A 207 -3.92 4.26 -3.77
C ILE A 207 -3.86 4.80 -5.20
N HIS A 208 -2.73 5.38 -5.60
CA HIS A 208 -2.54 5.93 -6.94
C HIS A 208 -2.62 4.85 -8.03
N VAL A 209 -1.98 3.70 -7.83
CA VAL A 209 -2.02 2.58 -8.80
C VAL A 209 -3.43 2.01 -8.93
N VAL A 210 -4.14 1.83 -7.82
CA VAL A 210 -5.54 1.36 -7.85
C VAL A 210 -6.42 2.36 -8.61
N HIS A 211 -6.31 3.66 -8.31
CA HIS A 211 -7.09 4.68 -9.03
C HIS A 211 -6.77 4.72 -10.52
N ARG A 212 -5.49 4.60 -10.92
CA ARG A 212 -5.13 4.55 -12.34
C ARG A 212 -5.69 3.32 -13.06
N GLN A 213 -5.71 2.16 -12.42
CA GLN A 213 -6.28 0.94 -13.01
C GLN A 213 -7.82 0.97 -13.05
N LYS A 214 -8.45 1.68 -12.11
CA LYS A 214 -9.91 1.70 -11.90
C LYS A 214 -10.39 3.13 -11.58
N PRO A 215 -10.37 4.05 -12.56
CA PRO A 215 -10.57 5.48 -12.33
C PRO A 215 -11.96 5.84 -11.81
N ASP A 216 -12.98 5.04 -12.12
CA ASP A 216 -14.37 5.30 -11.73
C ASP A 216 -14.71 4.88 -10.30
N ALA A 217 -13.88 4.02 -9.70
CA ALA A 217 -14.09 3.50 -8.36
C ALA A 217 -13.69 4.54 -7.29
N MET A 218 -14.48 4.62 -6.22
CA MET A 218 -14.04 5.32 -5.01
C MET A 218 -13.02 4.47 -4.24
N ILE A 219 -12.11 5.10 -3.52
CA ILE A 219 -11.17 4.42 -2.64
C ILE A 219 -11.47 4.84 -1.20
N LEU A 220 -11.92 3.90 -0.38
CA LEU A 220 -12.03 4.06 1.06
C LEU A 220 -10.73 3.57 1.70
N VAL A 221 -9.92 4.50 2.18
CA VAL A 221 -8.69 4.20 2.91
C VAL A 221 -9.02 4.07 4.39
N HIS A 222 -8.66 2.93 4.97
CA HIS A 222 -8.80 2.68 6.39
C HIS A 222 -7.49 3.05 7.12
N GLY A 223 -7.60 3.73 8.26
CA GLY A 223 -6.46 3.97 9.15
C GLY A 223 -5.81 2.66 9.63
N LEU A 224 -4.50 2.66 9.83
CA LEU A 224 -3.79 1.55 10.44
C LEU A 224 -4.42 1.22 11.80
N LEU A 225 -4.64 -0.07 12.06
CA LEU A 225 -5.18 -0.55 13.33
C LEU A 225 -4.11 -0.53 14.43
N PRO A 226 -4.51 -0.47 15.71
CA PRO A 226 -3.59 -0.60 16.83
C PRO A 226 -2.80 -1.90 16.80
N CYS A 227 -1.50 -1.79 17.02
CA CYS A 227 -0.64 -2.95 17.20
C CYS A 227 0.46 -2.65 18.24
N ASN A 228 0.99 -3.72 18.83
CA ASN A 228 2.16 -3.61 19.69
C ASN A 228 3.43 -3.37 18.86
N ASP A 229 4.50 -2.97 19.54
CA ASP A 229 5.81 -2.90 18.91
C ASP A 229 6.30 -4.31 18.60
N GLN A 230 6.30 -4.65 17.30
CA GLN A 230 6.86 -5.91 16.83
C GLN A 230 8.38 -5.86 17.02
N LYS A 231 8.91 -6.61 18.00
CA LYS A 231 10.36 -6.90 18.01
C LYS A 231 10.68 -7.85 16.85
N PRO A 232 11.82 -7.70 16.15
CA PRO A 232 12.30 -8.77 15.29
C PRO A 232 12.38 -10.06 16.14
N PHE A 233 11.73 -11.13 15.67
CA PHE A 233 11.55 -12.38 16.40
C PHE A 233 12.85 -12.86 17.06
N ARG A 234 12.96 -12.73 18.40
CA ARG A 234 14.12 -13.17 19.20
C ARG A 234 13.69 -14.07 20.35
N GLY A 235 13.08 -15.21 20.03
CA GLY A 235 12.76 -16.27 21.00
C GLY A 235 11.76 -15.86 22.09
N PRO A 236 11.35 -16.79 22.96
CA PRO A 236 10.39 -16.50 24.02
C PRO A 236 11.09 -15.87 25.23
N ASP A 237 10.73 -14.63 25.58
CA ASP A 237 11.08 -14.02 26.86
C ASP A 237 9.81 -13.89 27.71
N TYR A 238 9.84 -14.35 28.97
CA TYR A 238 8.65 -14.41 29.82
C TYR A 238 8.06 -13.02 30.18
N ASN A 239 8.87 -11.96 30.10
CA ASN A 239 8.42 -10.56 30.23
C ASN A 239 7.53 -10.08 29.05
N GLU A 240 7.36 -10.90 28.01
CA GLU A 240 6.55 -10.57 26.82
C GLU A 240 5.04 -10.71 27.06
N LEU A 241 4.59 -11.48 28.06
CA LEU A 241 3.15 -11.71 28.26
C LEU A 241 2.43 -10.47 28.85
N GLU A 242 3.02 -9.77 29.82
CA GLU A 242 2.40 -8.55 30.40
C GLU A 242 2.41 -7.36 29.43
N ASN A 243 3.46 -7.27 28.60
CA ASN A 243 3.63 -6.23 27.60
C ASN A 243 3.01 -6.58 26.24
N ARG A 244 2.40 -7.76 26.08
CA ARG A 244 1.87 -8.17 24.78
C ARG A 244 0.85 -7.17 24.25
N PHE A 245 0.05 -6.55 25.12
CA PHE A 245 -1.02 -5.60 24.76
C PHE A 245 -0.68 -4.13 25.01
N THR A 246 0.59 -3.79 25.23
CA THR A 246 0.99 -2.39 25.33
C THR A 246 1.12 -1.78 23.94
N LEU A 247 0.62 -0.55 23.79
CA LEU A 247 0.93 0.28 22.64
C LEU A 247 2.35 0.83 22.78
N GLY A 248 3.01 1.07 21.66
CA GLY A 248 4.39 1.56 21.63
C GLY A 248 4.66 2.47 20.43
N LYS A 249 5.92 2.54 20.03
CA LYS A 249 6.40 3.44 18.98
C LYS A 249 5.73 3.19 17.63
N GLN A 250 5.44 1.94 17.29
CA GLN A 250 4.73 1.59 16.07
C GLN A 250 3.33 2.19 16.05
N TRP A 251 2.63 2.22 17.20
CA TRP A 251 1.31 2.84 17.27
C TRP A 251 1.37 4.36 17.17
N GLU A 252 2.33 5.04 17.81
CA GLU A 252 2.55 6.48 17.61
C GLU A 252 2.76 6.82 16.14
N ASN A 253 3.55 6.01 15.43
CA ASN A 253 3.80 6.15 14.01
C ASN A 253 2.53 5.90 13.18
N SER A 254 1.74 4.87 13.52
CA SER A 254 0.44 4.60 12.90
C SER A 254 -0.53 5.77 13.07
N LEU A 255 -0.61 6.38 14.26
CA LEU A 255 -1.46 7.55 14.51
C LEU A 255 -1.08 8.74 13.62
N TRP A 256 0.23 8.98 13.45
CA TRP A 256 0.71 10.00 12.53
C TRP A 256 0.33 9.69 11.08
N ILE A 257 0.53 8.45 10.63
CA ILE A 257 0.13 8.01 9.27
C ILE A 257 -1.38 8.18 9.07
N ASN A 258 -2.20 7.78 10.04
CA ASN A 258 -3.65 7.90 10.01
C ASN A 258 -4.10 9.35 9.84
N ALA A 259 -3.47 10.28 10.58
CA ALA A 259 -3.72 11.71 10.44
C ALA A 259 -3.37 12.23 9.02
N GLU A 260 -2.24 11.83 8.46
CA GLU A 260 -1.82 12.23 7.12
C GLU A 260 -2.66 11.59 6.00
N LEU A 261 -3.08 10.33 6.15
CA LEU A 261 -3.99 9.68 5.22
C LEU A 261 -5.35 10.39 5.19
N LYS A 262 -5.88 10.79 6.35
CA LYS A 262 -7.11 11.57 6.45
C LYS A 262 -6.98 12.91 5.70
N LYS A 263 -5.91 13.67 5.95
CA LYS A 263 -5.65 14.94 5.26
C LYS A 263 -5.54 14.73 3.75
N THR A 264 -4.75 13.76 3.32
CA THR A 264 -4.49 13.50 1.90
C THR A 264 -5.73 13.05 1.16
N CYS A 265 -6.55 12.17 1.75
CA CYS A 265 -7.81 11.75 1.12
C CYS A 265 -8.84 12.87 1.01
N ASN A 266 -8.86 13.84 1.94
CA ASN A 266 -9.72 15.02 1.80
C ASN A 266 -9.35 15.92 0.60
N LEU A 267 -8.13 15.79 0.07
CA LEU A 267 -7.66 16.54 -1.10
C LEU A 267 -7.94 15.80 -2.43
N MET A 268 -8.29 14.51 -2.38
CA MET A 268 -8.50 13.67 -3.56
C MET A 268 -9.99 13.35 -3.74
N LYS A 269 -10.60 13.80 -4.85
CA LYS A 269 -12.04 13.58 -5.13
C LYS A 269 -12.46 12.10 -5.18
N PHE A 270 -11.53 11.20 -5.47
CA PHE A 270 -11.77 9.75 -5.54
C PHE A 270 -11.43 9.02 -4.23
N CYS A 271 -10.94 9.71 -3.18
CA CYS A 271 -10.61 9.09 -1.90
C CYS A 271 -11.56 9.51 -0.78
N ALA A 272 -11.88 8.56 0.09
CA ALA A 272 -12.49 8.79 1.40
C ALA A 272 -11.64 8.12 2.48
N TYR A 273 -11.62 8.70 3.68
CA TYR A 273 -10.96 8.12 4.85
C TYR A 273 -11.97 7.56 5.85
N MET A 274 -11.58 6.52 6.58
CA MET A 274 -12.21 6.09 7.83
C MET A 274 -11.19 5.58 8.85
N ASP A 275 -11.57 5.63 10.12
CA ASP A 275 -10.82 5.07 11.25
C ASP A 275 -11.77 4.26 12.13
N SER A 276 -11.24 3.26 12.81
CA SER A 276 -11.96 2.40 13.74
C SER A 276 -11.01 1.81 14.80
N GLY A 277 -9.88 2.49 15.05
CA GLY A 277 -8.89 2.04 16.02
C GLY A 277 -9.41 2.02 17.45
N ASP A 278 -10.41 2.85 17.76
CA ASP A 278 -11.09 2.93 19.06
C ASP A 278 -11.74 1.61 19.50
N ILE A 279 -12.09 0.72 18.55
CA ILE A 279 -12.62 -0.62 18.87
C ILE A 279 -11.59 -1.49 19.59
N PHE A 280 -10.31 -1.25 19.34
CA PHE A 280 -9.22 -2.14 19.74
C PHE A 280 -8.41 -1.60 20.91
N ILE A 281 -8.76 -0.45 21.46
CA ILE A 281 -8.04 0.20 22.55
C ILE A 281 -8.96 0.36 23.76
N THR A 282 -8.47 0.06 24.95
CA THR A 282 -9.14 0.30 26.23
C THR A 282 -9.07 1.79 26.63
N PRO A 283 -9.92 2.29 27.54
CA PRO A 283 -9.84 3.69 28.00
C PRO A 283 -8.48 4.09 28.59
N ASP A 284 -7.74 3.14 29.16
CA ASP A 284 -6.38 3.33 29.71
C ASP A 284 -5.26 3.18 28.67
N GLY A 285 -5.58 3.06 27.37
CA GLY A 285 -4.59 3.09 26.29
C GLY A 285 -3.86 1.76 26.07
N ARG A 286 -4.49 0.63 26.34
CA ARG A 286 -3.98 -0.71 26.05
C ARG A 286 -4.74 -1.35 24.90
N ILE A 287 -4.14 -2.33 24.23
CA ILE A 287 -4.85 -3.14 23.24
C ILE A 287 -5.84 -4.05 23.97
N GLN A 288 -7.08 -4.08 23.50
CA GLN A 288 -8.11 -4.99 24.00
C GLN A 288 -7.80 -6.43 23.54
N ASP A 289 -7.59 -7.32 24.49
CA ASP A 289 -7.14 -8.69 24.26
C ASP A 289 -8.22 -9.59 23.66
N ASP A 290 -9.48 -9.38 24.04
CA ASP A 290 -10.63 -10.02 23.43
C ASP A 290 -10.88 -9.54 21.99
N ARG A 291 -10.34 -8.38 21.58
CA ARG A 291 -10.46 -7.82 20.21
C ARG A 291 -9.26 -8.10 19.32
N MET A 292 -8.07 -8.38 19.86
CA MET A 292 -6.84 -8.65 19.10
C MET A 292 -6.14 -9.91 19.61
N VAL A 293 -6.00 -10.94 18.77
CA VAL A 293 -5.50 -12.26 19.22
C VAL A 293 -4.00 -12.30 19.50
N ASP A 294 -3.24 -11.47 18.80
CA ASP A 294 -1.78 -11.41 18.83
C ASP A 294 -1.30 -9.96 18.85
N SER A 295 -2.12 -9.06 19.40
CA SER A 295 -1.85 -7.61 19.49
C SER A 295 -1.62 -6.94 18.14
N MET A 296 -2.19 -7.50 17.08
CA MET A 296 -2.13 -6.97 15.72
C MET A 296 -3.36 -7.39 14.91
N HIS A 297 -3.73 -8.67 14.96
CA HIS A 297 -4.82 -9.20 14.16
C HIS A 297 -6.12 -9.23 14.96
N PRO A 298 -7.23 -8.72 14.40
CA PRO A 298 -8.52 -8.81 15.05
C PRO A 298 -8.90 -10.26 15.37
N SER A 299 -9.47 -10.46 16.55
CA SER A 299 -10.19 -11.68 16.90
C SER A 299 -11.53 -11.74 16.15
N LEU A 300 -12.26 -12.85 16.29
CA LEU A 300 -13.65 -12.92 15.80
C LEU A 300 -14.50 -11.78 16.36
N GLU A 301 -14.35 -11.50 17.65
CA GLU A 301 -15.05 -10.42 18.35
C GLU A 301 -14.60 -9.03 17.88
N GLY A 302 -13.32 -8.86 17.56
CA GLY A 302 -12.80 -7.66 16.90
C GLY A 302 -13.43 -7.46 15.50
N TYR A 303 -13.48 -8.51 14.67
CA TYR A 303 -14.12 -8.42 13.35
C TYR A 303 -15.62 -8.13 13.44
N LYS A 304 -16.35 -8.74 14.38
CA LYS A 304 -17.79 -8.48 14.59
C LYS A 304 -18.08 -7.02 14.90
N MET A 305 -17.19 -6.34 15.62
CA MET A 305 -17.32 -4.91 15.91
C MET A 305 -16.86 -4.02 14.75
N TRP A 306 -15.80 -4.43 14.05
CA TRP A 306 -15.14 -3.60 13.05
C TRP A 306 -15.81 -3.62 11.67
N VAL A 307 -16.15 -4.80 11.16
CA VAL A 307 -16.74 -4.99 9.82
C VAL A 307 -18.02 -4.17 9.60
N PRO A 308 -18.96 -4.06 10.57
CA PRO A 308 -20.16 -3.25 10.41
C PRO A 308 -19.86 -1.76 10.22
N ARG A 309 -18.78 -1.23 10.83
CA ARG A 309 -18.37 0.17 10.65
C ARG A 309 -17.89 0.44 9.22
N ILE A 310 -17.14 -0.51 8.63
CA ILE A 310 -16.73 -0.42 7.22
C ILE A 310 -17.97 -0.46 6.31
N ALA A 311 -18.88 -1.41 6.56
CA ALA A 311 -20.11 -1.54 5.79
C ALA A 311 -20.95 -0.26 5.82
N GLY A 312 -21.21 0.30 7.02
CA GLY A 312 -21.96 1.55 7.17
C GLY A 312 -21.29 2.73 6.47
N ARG A 313 -19.95 2.82 6.52
CA ARG A 313 -19.21 3.87 5.80
C ARG A 313 -19.33 3.72 4.27
N LEU A 314 -19.24 2.50 3.76
CA LEU A 314 -19.43 2.21 2.33
C LEU A 314 -20.84 2.51 1.87
N GLU A 315 -21.87 2.18 2.67
CA GLU A 315 -23.26 2.51 2.33
C GLU A 315 -23.45 4.03 2.14
N LEU A 316 -22.91 4.85 3.05
CA LEU A 316 -22.96 6.31 2.93
C LEU A 316 -22.21 6.79 1.68
N LEU A 317 -21.01 6.26 1.43
CA LEU A 317 -20.17 6.64 0.30
C LEU A 317 -20.83 6.31 -1.05
N LEU A 318 -21.45 5.13 -1.16
CA LEU A 318 -22.06 4.65 -2.39
C LEU A 318 -23.44 5.26 -2.65
N LYS A 319 -24.24 5.54 -1.61
CA LYS A 319 -25.52 6.27 -1.75
C LYS A 319 -25.31 7.69 -2.27
N GLY A 320 -24.25 8.38 -1.83
CA GLY A 320 -23.91 9.73 -2.29
C GLY A 320 -23.67 9.84 -3.79
N LYS A 321 -23.21 8.77 -4.45
CA LYS A 321 -23.04 8.73 -5.93
C LYS A 321 -24.35 8.47 -6.67
N SER A 322 -25.29 7.71 -6.11
CA SER A 322 -26.56 7.40 -6.80
C SER A 322 -27.49 8.60 -6.97
N GLY A 323 -27.30 9.67 -6.17
CA GLY A 323 -28.03 10.94 -6.31
C GLY A 323 -27.51 11.87 -7.42
N ILE A 324 -26.33 11.60 -7.98
CA ILE A 324 -25.76 12.36 -9.11
C ILE A 324 -25.94 11.53 -10.38
N ARG A 325 -27.20 11.30 -10.77
CA ARG A 325 -27.52 11.02 -12.17
C ARG A 325 -27.82 12.36 -12.81
N VAL A 326 -26.86 12.87 -13.57
CA VAL A 326 -27.02 14.03 -14.45
C VAL A 326 -28.25 13.76 -15.33
N ARG A 327 -29.29 14.57 -15.15
CA ARG A 327 -30.31 14.80 -16.18
C ARG A 327 -29.70 15.66 -17.26
#